data_AF-A0A2W6ZNG3-F1
#
_entry.id   AF-A0A2W6ZNG3-F1
#
_cell.length_a   1.000
_cell.length_b   1.000
_cell.length_c   1.000
_cell.angle_alpha   90.00
_cell.angle_beta   90.00
_cell.angle_gamma   90.00
#
_symmetry.space_group_name_H-M   'P 1'
#
loop_
_entity.id
_entity.type
_entity.pdbx_description
1 polymer ?
#
loop_
_entity_poly.entity_id
_entity_poly.type
_entity_poly.pdbx_seq_one_letter_code
_entity_poly.pdbx_strand_id
1 'polypeptide(L)' 'MDETKRATIYFDAAVHRALRLRAAACSRSISDMVNEAVRMTLAEDADDLRDADQRQDETSSSFEELVASLRNSGRL' A
#
# COMPACT_ATOMS: atom_id res chain seq x y z
N MET A 1 0.67 25.76 9.91
CA MET A 1 -0.60 25.25 9.37
C MET A 1 -0.27 24.63 8.04
N ASP A 2 -0.47 23.32 7.88
CA ASP A 2 -0.26 22.68 6.59
C ASP A 2 -1.13 23.38 5.54
N GLU A 3 -0.49 23.88 4.49
CA GLU A 3 -1.18 24.61 3.44
C GLU A 3 -1.97 23.61 2.59
N THR A 4 -3.30 23.67 2.65
CA THR A 4 -4.15 22.82 1.80
C THR A 4 -4.18 23.37 0.38
N LYS A 5 -4.00 22.49 -0.61
CA LYS A 5 -4.10 22.83 -2.04
C LYS A 5 -5.33 22.15 -2.64
N ARG A 6 -6.13 22.91 -3.40
CA ARG A 6 -7.32 22.40 -4.07
C ARG A 6 -6.94 21.62 -5.33
N ALA A 7 -7.51 20.44 -5.50
CA ALA A 7 -7.44 19.64 -6.72
C ALA A 7 -8.84 19.30 -7.24
N THR A 8 -8.97 19.11 -8.55
CA THR A 8 -10.19 18.62 -9.20
C THR A 8 -9.96 17.18 -9.65
N ILE A 9 -10.81 16.25 -9.22
CA ILE A 9 -10.69 14.82 -9.50
C ILE A 9 -11.97 14.36 -10.19
N TYR A 10 -11.82 13.67 -11.32
CA TYR A 10 -12.94 13.02 -11.99
C TYR A 10 -13.10 11.60 -11.44
N PHE A 11 -14.32 11.25 -11.05
CA PHE A 11 -14.69 9.91 -10.60
C PHE A 11 -15.67 9.29 -11.59
N ASP A 12 -15.60 7.97 -11.76
CA ASP A 12 -16.70 7.23 -12.37
C ASP A 12 -18.00 7.47 -11.60
N ALA A 13 -19.11 7.64 -12.32
CA ALA A 13 -20.39 8.01 -11.71
C ALA A 13 -20.85 7.03 -10.62
N ALA A 14 -20.63 5.73 -10.83
CA ALA A 14 -20.96 4.69 -9.84
C ALA A 14 -20.08 4.80 -8.59
N VAL A 15 -18.78 5.03 -8.76
CA VAL A 15 -17.81 5.19 -7.66
C VAL A 15 -18.12 6.44 -6.85
N HIS A 16 -18.37 7.57 -7.51
CA HIS A 16 -18.77 8.80 -6.84
C HIS A 16 -20.06 8.62 -6.02
N ARG A 17 -21.06 7.90 -6.56
CA ARG A 17 -22.30 7.60 -5.83
C ARG A 17 -22.02 6.77 -4.58
N ALA A 18 -21.20 5.72 -4.69
CA ALA A 18 -20.83 4.88 -3.55
C ALA A 18 -20.06 5.68 -2.49
N LEU A 19 -19.08 6.49 -2.91
CA LEU A 19 -18.29 7.35 -2.03
C LEU A 19 -19.17 8.37 -1.30
N ARG A 20 -20.13 9.00 -1.99
CA ARG A 20 -21.08 9.93 -1.38
C ARG A 20 -21.95 9.26 -0.32
N LEU A 21 -22.43 8.04 -0.57
CA LEU A 21 -23.21 7.28 0.40
C LEU A 21 -22.37 6.92 1.63
N ARG A 22 -21.12 6.47 1.42
CA ARG A 22 -20.19 6.15 2.50
C ARG A 22 -19.85 7.37 3.35
N ALA A 23 -19.58 8.51 2.71
CA ALA A 23 -19.32 9.78 3.38
C ALA A 23 -20.48 10.17 4.30
N ALA A 24 -21.72 10.08 3.81
CA ALA A 24 -22.91 10.33 4.62
C ALA A 24 -23.06 9.35 5.78
N ALA A 25 -22.89 8.04 5.53
CA ALA A 25 -23.00 7.00 6.55
C ALA A 25 -21.94 7.15 7.66
N CYS A 26 -20.75 7.63 7.33
CA CYS A 26 -19.65 7.84 8.28
C CYS A 26 -19.59 9.25 8.86
N SER A 27 -20.51 10.17 8.48
CA SER A 27 -20.46 11.58 8.89
C SER A 27 -19.12 12.27 8.59
N ARG A 28 -18.53 11.96 7.43
CA ARG A 28 -17.26 12.53 6.95
C ARG A 28 -17.45 13.19 5.59
N SER A 29 -16.58 14.13 5.23
CA SER A 29 -16.59 14.72 3.89
C SER A 29 -15.95 13.78 2.86
N ILE A 30 -16.33 13.93 1.59
CA ILE A 30 -15.67 13.21 0.48
C ILE A 30 -14.17 13.56 0.44
N SER A 31 -13.82 14.83 0.63
CA SER A 31 -12.43 15.30 0.63
C SER A 31 -11.59 14.64 1.73
N ASP A 32 -12.14 14.50 2.94
CA ASP A 32 -11.42 13.85 4.05
C ASP A 32 -11.17 12.38 3.75
N MET A 33 -12.16 11.68 3.18
CA MET A 33 -12.02 10.27 2.82
C MET A 33 -11.02 10.06 1.69
N VAL A 34 -11.03 10.91 0.67
CA VAL A 34 -10.08 10.85 -0.44
C VAL A 34 -8.67 11.16 0.05
N ASN A 35 -8.49 12.20 0.88
CA ASN A 35 -7.20 12.55 1.45
C ASN A 35 -6.63 11.42 2.32
N GLU A 36 -7.45 10.79 3.15
CA GLU A 36 -7.02 9.63 3.94
C GLU A 36 -6.61 8.46 3.05
N ALA A 37 -7.43 8.09 2.06
CA ALA A 37 -7.10 7.00 1.15
C ALA A 37 -5.78 7.24 0.41
N VAL A 38 -5.55 8.46 -0.10
CA VAL A 38 -4.29 8.83 -0.77
C VAL A 38 -3.11 8.76 0.19
N ARG A 39 -3.25 9.23 1.44
CA ARG A 39 -2.18 9.14 2.44
C ARG A 39 -1.85 7.70 2.80
N MET A 40 -2.86 6.83 2.91
CA MET A 40 -2.65 5.41 3.19
C MET A 40 -1.87 4.73 2.07
N THR A 41 -2.26 4.94 0.80
CA THR A 41 -1.53 4.39 -0.35
C THR A 41 -0.09 4.89 -0.41
N LEU A 42 0.14 6.19 -0.20
CA LEU A 42 1.50 6.74 -0.19
C LEU A 42 2.36 6.21 0.98
N ALA A 43 1.75 5.93 2.13
CA ALA A 43 2.45 5.35 3.27
C ALA A 43 2.84 3.88 3.00
N GLU A 44 1.93 3.10 2.40
CA GLU A 44 2.20 1.73 1.94
C GLU A 44 3.36 1.71 0.94
N ASP A 45 3.32 2.56 -0.09
CA ASP A 45 4.42 2.68 -1.06
C ASP A 45 5.76 3.03 -0.39
N ALA A 46 5.74 3.91 0.62
CA ALA A 46 6.95 4.29 1.35
C ALA A 46 7.50 3.12 2.20
N ASP A 47 6.62 2.30 2.77
CA ASP A 47 7.00 1.10 3.49
C ASP A 47 7.59 0.04 2.54
N ASP A 48 7.00 -0.18 1.36
CA ASP A 48 7.52 -1.08 0.34
C ASP A 48 8.93 -0.68 -0.12
N LEU A 49 9.15 0.61 -0.35
CA LEU A 49 10.48 1.12 -0.73
C LEU A 49 11.51 0.92 0.39
N ARG A 50 11.11 1.14 1.64
CA ARG A 50 11.97 0.93 2.82
C ARG A 50 12.33 -0.54 2.99
N ASP A 51 11.35 -1.42 2.79
CA ASP A 51 11.52 -2.87 2.83
C ASP A 51 12.48 -3.36 1.72
N ALA A 52 12.34 -2.82 0.51
CA ALA A 52 13.26 -3.12 -0.59
C ALA A 52 14.69 -2.65 -0.29
N ASP A 53 14.87 -1.45 0.26
CA ASP A 53 16.17 -0.91 0.64
C ASP A 53 16.82 -1.71 1.78
N GLN A 54 16.03 -2.13 2.78
CA GLN A 54 16.54 -2.97 3.87
C GLN A 54 16.98 -4.36 3.39
N ARG A 55 16.31 -4.92 2.39
CA ARG A 55 16.61 -6.25 1.85
C ARG A 55 17.62 -6.23 0.70
N GLN A 56 18.17 -5.07 0.34
CA GLN A 56 19.06 -4.95 -0.82
C GLN A 56 20.32 -5.82 -0.72
N ASP A 57 20.81 -6.04 0.51
CA ASP A 57 22.00 -6.84 0.80
C ASP A 57 21.68 -8.31 1.15
N GLU A 58 20.40 -8.71 1.12
CA GLU A 58 20.03 -10.10 1.36
C GLU A 58 20.58 -10.99 0.25
N THR A 59 21.32 -12.03 0.64
CA THR A 59 21.82 -13.01 -0.32
C THR A 59 20.66 -13.83 -0.87
N SER A 60 20.39 -13.69 -2.16
CA SER A 60 19.46 -14.60 -2.83
C SER A 60 20.09 -15.99 -2.97
N SER A 61 19.32 -17.04 -2.69
CA SER A 61 19.72 -18.43 -2.97
C SER A 61 18.78 -19.04 -3.98
N SER A 62 19.34 -19.85 -4.87
CA SER A 62 18.56 -20.65 -5.81
C SER A 62 17.74 -21.71 -5.07
N PHE A 63 16.72 -22.22 -5.76
CA PHE A 63 15.92 -23.33 -5.24
C PHE A 63 16.77 -24.58 -5.03
N GLU A 64 17.72 -24.84 -5.93
CA GLU A 64 18.66 -25.96 -5.86
C GLU A 64 19.54 -25.89 -4.60
N GLU A 65 20.09 -24.71 -4.29
CA GLU A 65 20.89 -24.46 -3.08
C GLU A 65 20.05 -24.69 -1.81
N LEU A 66 18.80 -24.23 -1.82
CA LEU A 66 17.86 -24.47 -0.71
C LEU A 66 17.58 -25.96 -0.52
N VAL A 67 17.28 -26.70 -1.60
CA VAL A 67 17.01 -28.15 -1.53
C VAL A 67 18.24 -28.93 -1.06
N ALA A 68 19.43 -28.57 -1.52
CA ALA A 68 20.67 -29.18 -1.06
C ALA A 68 20.90 -28.93 0.44
N SER A 69 20.68 -27.70 0.91
CA SER A 69 20.77 -27.33 2.33
C SER A 69 19.76 -28.12 3.20
N LEU A 70 18.53 -28.31 2.71
CA LEU A 70 17.50 -29.08 3.42
C LEU A 70 17.84 -30.57 3.54
N ARG A 71 18.37 -31.19 2.48
CA ARG A 71 18.87 -32.57 2.52
C ARG A 71 20.04 -32.72 3.49
N ASN A 72 20.97 -31.77 3.47
CA ASN A 72 22.15 -31.78 4.34
C ASN A 72 21.79 -31.58 5.82
N SER A 73 20.72 -30.83 6.11
CA SER A 73 20.22 -30.63 7.47
C SER A 73 19.27 -31.74 7.95
N GLY A 74 18.99 -32.76 7.13
CA GLY A 74 18.09 -33.87 7.48
C GLY A 74 16.62 -33.47 7.61
N ARG A 75 16.24 -32.31 7.06
CA ARG A 75 14.87 -31.78 7.07
C ARG A 75 14.07 -32.18 5.83
N LEU A 76 14.71 -32.87 4.90
CA LEU A 76 14.17 -33.45 3.67
C LEU A 76 14.82 -34.83 3.46
#